data_AF-A0A4P7JC42-F1
#
_entry.id   AF-A0A4P7JC42-F1
#
_cell.length_a   1.000
_cell.length_b   1.000
_cell.length_c   1.000
_cell.angle_alpha   90.00
_cell.angle_beta   90.00
_cell.angle_gamma   90.00
#
_symmetry.space_group_name_H-M   'P 1'
#
loop_
_entity.id
_entity.type
_entity.pdbx_description
1 polymer ?
#
loop_
_entity_poly.entity_id
_entity_poly.type
_entity_poly.pdbx_seq_one_letter_code
_entity_poly.pdbx_strand_id
1 'polypeptide(L)'
;MKWALALFLLPLSVWVFPVWALSDEASILGNWCTLEGRGETIFYIEADALGVHEHTMCDWHEPPGGPALTTLIDCRNIHFEGDRVIETPRQTYTFIAALQSDDTLLVQVENEPQARYHRCDY
;
A
#
# COMPACT_ATOMS: atom_id res chain seq x y z
N MET A 1 50.18 23.66 -18.18
CA MET A 1 48.73 23.71 -17.87
C MET A 1 48.29 22.33 -17.41
N LYS A 2 48.12 22.13 -16.10
CA LYS A 2 47.68 20.86 -15.49
C LYS A 2 46.18 20.96 -15.23
N TRP A 3 45.38 20.19 -15.97
CA TRP A 3 43.94 20.06 -15.70
C TRP A 3 43.75 19.00 -14.62
N ALA A 4 43.21 19.41 -13.47
CA ALA A 4 42.78 18.51 -12.41
C ALA A 4 41.33 18.07 -12.71
N LEU A 5 41.12 16.78 -12.94
CA LEU A 5 39.79 16.18 -12.92
C LEU A 5 39.30 16.16 -11.47
N ALA A 6 38.30 16.98 -11.16
CA ALA A 6 37.55 16.88 -9.91
C ALA A 6 36.56 15.71 -10.04
N LEU A 7 36.83 14.61 -9.35
CA LEU A 7 35.89 13.51 -9.16
C LEU A 7 34.82 13.97 -8.17
N PHE A 8 33.62 14.30 -8.67
CA PHE A 8 32.44 14.53 -7.83
C PHE A 8 31.95 13.18 -7.30
N LEU A 9 32.33 12.84 -6.06
CA LEU A 9 31.72 11.77 -5.28
C LEU A 9 30.38 12.30 -4.75
N LEU A 10 29.29 11.96 -5.41
CA LEU A 10 27.94 12.15 -4.85
C LEU A 10 27.72 11.11 -3.74
N PRO A 11 27.25 11.50 -2.54
CA PRO A 11 26.92 10.54 -1.50
C PRO A 11 25.65 9.79 -1.91
N LEU A 12 25.77 8.47 -2.13
CA LEU A 12 24.61 7.59 -2.13
C LEU A 12 23.97 7.64 -0.74
N SER A 13 22.89 8.39 -0.60
CA SER A 13 21.97 8.27 0.54
C SER A 13 21.26 6.92 0.45
N VAL A 14 21.92 5.89 0.98
CA VAL A 14 21.31 4.58 1.22
C VAL A 14 20.26 4.79 2.31
N TRP A 15 19.00 4.73 1.91
CA TRP A 15 17.88 4.67 2.85
C TRP A 15 17.92 3.29 3.53
N VAL A 16 18.43 3.25 4.76
CA VAL A 16 18.38 2.06 5.60
C VAL A 16 17.04 2.07 6.32
N PHE A 17 16.09 1.25 5.84
CA PHE A 17 14.91 0.95 6.63
C PHE A 17 15.33 0.03 7.78
N PRO A 18 15.03 0.36 9.05
CA PRO A 18 15.27 -0.55 10.16
C PRO A 18 14.35 -1.76 9.97
N VAL A 19 14.94 -2.89 9.56
CA VAL A 19 14.24 -4.18 9.48
C VAL A 19 14.11 -4.70 10.91
N TRP A 20 12.91 -4.58 11.48
CA TRP A 20 12.57 -5.34 12.68
C TRP A 20 12.25 -6.76 12.20
N ALA A 21 12.71 -7.77 12.94
CA ALA A 21 12.54 -9.16 12.55
C ALA A 21 11.04 -9.51 12.57
N LEU A 22 10.44 -9.59 11.39
CA LEU A 22 9.08 -10.09 11.19
C LEU A 22 9.09 -11.61 11.34
N SER A 23 7.99 -12.19 11.85
CA SER A 23 7.84 -13.64 11.93
C SER A 23 7.84 -14.26 10.53
N ASP A 24 8.22 -15.54 10.40
CA ASP A 24 8.13 -16.28 9.13
C ASP A 24 6.67 -16.41 8.62
N GLU A 25 5.69 -16.12 9.46
CA GLU A 25 4.25 -16.09 9.13
C GLU A 25 3.72 -14.67 8.89
N ALA A 26 4.59 -13.65 8.96
CA ALA A 26 4.19 -12.26 8.82
C ALA A 26 3.67 -11.98 7.40
N SER A 27 2.42 -11.52 7.34
CA SER A 27 1.71 -11.26 6.10
C SER A 27 0.97 -9.93 6.16
N ILE A 28 0.99 -9.19 5.06
CA ILE A 28 0.20 -7.96 4.92
C ILE A 28 -1.31 -8.25 4.83
N LEU A 29 -1.71 -9.52 4.68
CA LEU A 29 -3.12 -9.91 4.63
C LEU A 29 -3.86 -9.53 5.93
N GLY A 30 -5.12 -9.13 5.78
CA GLY A 30 -6.08 -8.87 6.86
C GLY A 30 -6.66 -7.46 6.83
N ASN A 31 -7.28 -7.07 7.94
CA ASN A 31 -8.02 -5.83 8.08
C ASN A 31 -7.17 -4.78 8.79
N TRP A 32 -7.07 -3.60 8.16
CA TRP A 32 -6.20 -2.52 8.56
C TRP A 32 -6.99 -1.22 8.70
N CYS A 33 -6.83 -0.53 9.82
CA CYS A 33 -7.57 0.66 10.19
C CYS A 33 -6.60 1.84 10.32
N THR A 34 -7.00 3.01 9.84
CA THR A 34 -6.27 4.26 10.11
C THR A 34 -7.03 5.15 11.10
N LEU A 35 -6.28 5.80 12.00
CA LEU A 35 -6.81 6.80 12.94
C LEU A 35 -6.53 8.23 12.47
N GLU A 36 -5.85 8.42 11.33
CA GLU A 36 -5.37 9.73 10.91
C GLU A 36 -6.37 10.47 10.01
N GLY A 37 -7.02 11.49 10.60
CA GLY A 37 -7.43 12.72 9.90
C GLY A 37 -8.73 12.73 9.10
N ARG A 38 -9.33 11.59 8.70
CA ARG A 38 -10.57 11.59 7.87
C ARG A 38 -11.58 10.48 8.20
N GLY A 39 -11.73 10.13 9.48
CA GLY A 39 -12.58 9.01 9.90
C GLY A 39 -11.90 7.67 9.72
N GLU A 40 -12.44 6.63 10.34
CA GLU A 40 -11.91 5.27 10.23
C GLU A 40 -12.00 4.80 8.78
N THR A 41 -10.88 4.82 8.06
CA THR A 41 -10.78 4.13 6.77
C THR A 41 -10.33 2.72 7.05
N ILE A 42 -11.18 1.76 6.65
CA ILE A 42 -10.86 0.35 6.72
C ILE A 42 -10.30 -0.07 5.36
N PHE A 43 -9.16 -0.74 5.42
CA PHE A 43 -8.40 -1.24 4.30
C PHE A 43 -8.33 -2.77 4.45
N TYR A 44 -8.87 -3.46 3.46
CA TYR A 44 -8.98 -4.92 3.45
C TYR A 44 -7.99 -5.47 2.43
N ILE A 45 -7.00 -6.24 2.89
CA ILE A 45 -6.03 -6.90 2.02
C ILE A 45 -6.31 -8.40 2.09
N GLU A 46 -6.94 -8.93 1.05
CA GLU A 46 -7.21 -10.35 0.88
C GLU A 46 -6.32 -10.94 -0.23
N ALA A 47 -6.21 -12.27 -0.27
CA ALA A 47 -5.35 -12.93 -1.25
C ALA A 47 -5.84 -12.73 -2.70
N ASP A 48 -7.13 -12.51 -2.89
CA ASP A 48 -7.82 -12.39 -4.17
C ASP A 48 -8.34 -10.98 -4.45
N ALA A 49 -8.50 -10.11 -3.45
CA ALA A 49 -9.01 -8.76 -3.63
C ALA A 49 -8.39 -7.73 -2.68
N LEU A 50 -8.51 -6.45 -3.07
CA LEU A 50 -8.21 -5.31 -2.23
C LEU A 50 -9.45 -4.42 -2.09
N GLY A 51 -9.86 -4.15 -0.86
CA GLY A 51 -10.98 -3.26 -0.53
C GLY A 51 -10.51 -2.00 0.16
N VAL A 52 -10.99 -0.84 -0.30
CA VAL A 52 -10.67 0.46 0.31
C VAL A 52 -11.97 1.22 0.47
N HIS A 53 -12.43 1.48 1.71
CA HIS A 53 -13.71 2.15 1.94
C HIS A 53 -14.93 1.33 1.43
N GLU A 54 -16.16 1.77 1.71
CA GLU A 54 -17.40 1.01 1.39
C GLU A 54 -17.70 0.85 -0.11
N HIS A 55 -16.97 1.55 -0.99
CA HIS A 55 -17.31 1.66 -2.42
C HIS A 55 -16.13 1.51 -3.38
N THR A 56 -14.91 1.18 -2.93
CA THR A 56 -13.78 0.95 -3.84
C THR A 56 -13.33 -0.49 -3.77
N MET A 57 -13.26 -1.13 -4.95
CA MET A 57 -12.69 -2.47 -5.11
C MET A 57 -11.53 -2.41 -6.09
N CYS A 58 -10.45 -3.10 -5.76
CA CYS A 58 -9.28 -3.23 -6.61
C CYS A 58 -8.92 -4.69 -6.84
N ASP A 59 -8.55 -5.00 -8.08
CA ASP A 59 -8.09 -6.32 -8.51
C ASP A 59 -6.55 -6.34 -8.54
N TRP A 60 -5.93 -7.40 -8.02
CA TRP A 60 -4.47 -7.58 -8.03
C TRP A 60 -3.96 -7.95 -9.43
N HIS A 61 -2.85 -7.35 -9.88
CA HIS A 61 -2.07 -7.93 -10.98
C HIS A 61 -1.20 -9.08 -10.50
N GLU A 62 -0.63 -8.93 -9.30
CA GLU A 62 0.10 -9.97 -8.57
C GLU A 62 -0.39 -9.98 -7.11
N PRO A 63 -0.90 -11.11 -6.60
CA PRO A 63 -1.47 -11.16 -5.26
C PRO A 63 -0.39 -11.11 -4.17
N PRO A 64 -0.72 -10.60 -2.96
CA PRO A 64 0.20 -10.59 -1.83
C PRO A 64 0.56 -12.01 -1.35
N GLY A 65 1.83 -12.23 -1.02
CA GLY A 65 2.33 -13.51 -0.51
C GLY A 65 3.23 -13.43 0.72
N GLY A 66 3.42 -12.24 1.30
CA GLY A 66 4.39 -12.06 2.39
C GLY A 66 4.27 -10.70 3.10
N PRO A 67 5.33 -10.27 3.80
CA PRO A 67 5.31 -9.07 4.64
C PRO A 67 5.41 -7.75 3.86
N ALA A 68 5.67 -7.80 2.56
CA ALA A 68 5.71 -6.64 1.69
C ALA A 68 5.29 -7.01 0.26
N LEU A 69 4.75 -6.03 -0.46
CA LEU A 69 4.33 -6.15 -1.85
C LEU A 69 4.55 -4.81 -2.57
N THR A 70 5.07 -4.88 -3.79
CA THR A 70 5.04 -3.78 -4.77
C THR A 70 4.42 -4.36 -6.04
N THR A 71 3.24 -3.87 -6.42
CA THR A 71 2.50 -4.40 -7.58
C THR A 71 1.67 -3.31 -8.25
N LEU A 72 0.96 -3.68 -9.32
CA LEU A 72 -0.11 -2.89 -9.89
C LEU A 72 -1.46 -3.39 -9.39
N ILE A 73 -2.39 -2.47 -9.20
CA ILE A 73 -3.79 -2.75 -8.86
C ILE A 73 -4.72 -2.03 -9.83
N ASP A 74 -5.82 -2.67 -10.20
CA ASP A 74 -6.88 -2.05 -11.01
C ASP A 74 -8.09 -1.75 -10.13
N CYS A 75 -8.28 -0.48 -9.79
CA CYS A 75 -9.35 -0.04 -8.90
C CYS A 75 -10.56 0.51 -9.66
N ARG A 76 -11.74 0.32 -9.10
CA ARG A 76 -12.99 0.93 -9.53
C ARG A 76 -13.86 1.26 -8.33
N ASN A 77 -14.64 2.33 -8.46
CA ASN A 77 -15.69 2.64 -7.51
C ASN A 77 -17.00 1.99 -7.95
N ILE A 78 -17.72 1.43 -6.99
CA ILE A 78 -19.00 0.77 -7.18
C ILE A 78 -20.04 1.52 -6.38
N HIS A 79 -21.05 2.05 -7.06
CA HIS A 79 -22.18 2.74 -6.47
C HIS A 79 -23.48 1.99 -6.77
N PHE A 80 -24.41 2.02 -5.82
CA PHE A 80 -25.74 1.44 -5.99
C PHE A 80 -26.76 2.55 -6.17
N GLU A 81 -27.51 2.52 -7.27
CA GLU A 81 -28.65 3.42 -7.53
C GLU A 81 -29.93 2.57 -7.67
N GLY A 82 -30.62 2.36 -6.55
CA GLY A 82 -31.76 1.44 -6.49
C GLY A 82 -31.31 -0.03 -6.67
N ASP A 83 -31.74 -0.66 -7.76
CA ASP A 83 -31.35 -2.02 -8.16
C ASP A 83 -30.19 -2.05 -9.15
N ARG A 84 -29.62 -0.88 -9.50
CA ARG A 84 -28.55 -0.75 -10.49
C ARG A 84 -27.20 -0.61 -9.82
N VAL A 85 -26.23 -1.35 -10.35
CA VAL A 85 -24.81 -1.18 -10.03
C VAL A 85 -24.18 -0.24 -11.05
N ILE A 86 -23.59 0.84 -10.59
CA ILE A 86 -22.86 1.81 -11.39
C ILE A 86 -21.38 1.67 -11.05
N GLU A 87 -20.58 1.24 -12.03
CA GLU A 87 -19.14 1.10 -11.88
C GLU A 87 -18.43 2.23 -12.61
N THR A 88 -17.46 2.85 -11.95
CA THR A 88 -16.54 3.76 -12.64
C THR A 88 -15.58 2.96 -13.53
N PRO A 89 -15.03 3.56 -14.59
CA PRO A 89 -13.93 2.95 -15.33
C PRO A 89 -12.80 2.53 -14.39
N ARG A 90 -12.18 1.39 -14.67
CA ARG A 90 -11.00 0.92 -13.95
C ARG A 90 -9.84 1.90 -14.14
N GLN A 91 -9.11 2.13 -13.06
CA GLN A 91 -7.87 2.90 -13.06
C GLN A 91 -6.76 2.03 -12.47
N THR A 92 -5.63 1.97 -13.17
CA THR A 92 -4.45 1.21 -12.73
C THR A 92 -3.55 2.11 -11.90
N TYR A 93 -3.10 1.63 -10.74
CA TYR A 93 -2.17 2.35 -9.88
C TYR A 93 -1.02 1.45 -9.46
N THR A 94 0.14 2.06 -9.22
CA THR A 94 1.21 1.43 -8.45
C THR A 94 0.81 1.35 -6.98
N PHE A 95 0.92 0.16 -6.39
CA PHE A 95 0.60 -0.13 -5.00
C PHE A 95 1.81 -0.68 -4.27
N ILE A 96 2.13 -0.10 -3.13
CA ILE A 96 3.21 -0.56 -2.25
C ILE A 96 2.65 -0.72 -0.84
N ALA A 97 2.86 -1.89 -0.25
CA ALA A 97 2.52 -2.18 1.13
C ALA A 97 3.67 -2.93 1.82
N ALA A 98 3.97 -2.57 3.06
CA ALA A 98 4.99 -3.24 3.86
C ALA A 98 4.66 -3.20 5.35
N LEU A 99 4.81 -4.35 6.03
CA LEU A 99 4.75 -4.41 7.48
C LEU A 99 5.94 -3.66 8.07
N GLN A 100 5.64 -2.73 8.98
CA GLN A 100 6.62 -2.08 9.84
C GLN A 100 6.74 -2.83 11.18
N SER A 101 5.64 -3.46 11.63
CA SER A 101 5.56 -4.40 12.76
C SER A 101 4.36 -5.33 12.54
N ASP A 102 4.15 -6.30 13.44
CA ASP A 102 2.99 -7.22 13.35
C ASP A 102 1.64 -6.49 13.30
N ASP A 103 1.57 -5.33 13.97
CA ASP A 103 0.36 -4.49 14.05
C ASP A 103 0.45 -3.17 13.27
N THR A 104 1.48 -2.95 12.45
CA THR A 104 1.63 -1.70 11.70
C THR A 104 1.96 -1.97 10.24
N LEU A 105 1.13 -1.44 9.35
CA LEU A 105 1.31 -1.49 7.90
C LEU A 105 1.56 -0.08 7.36
N LEU A 106 2.54 0.06 6.48
CA LEU A 106 2.73 1.25 5.65
C LEU A 106 2.21 0.97 4.25
N VAL A 107 1.36 1.85 3.74
CA VAL A 107 0.77 1.74 2.40
C VAL A 107 1.05 3.02 1.63
N GLN A 108 1.41 2.87 0.37
CA GLN A 108 1.62 3.95 -0.58
C GLN A 108 0.92 3.58 -1.89
N VAL A 109 -0.03 4.41 -2.29
CA VAL A 109 -0.69 4.34 -3.61
C VAL A 109 -0.10 5.44 -4.48
N GLU A 110 0.04 5.20 -5.77
CA GLU A 110 0.56 6.19 -6.72
C GLU A 110 -0.13 7.56 -6.56
N ASN A 111 0.68 8.63 -6.47
CA ASN A 111 0.26 10.03 -6.29
C ASN A 111 -0.48 10.38 -4.99
N GLU A 112 -0.63 9.43 -4.06
CA GLU A 112 -1.18 9.70 -2.72
C GLU A 112 -0.08 9.90 -1.68
N PRO A 113 -0.34 10.48 -0.51
CA PRO A 113 0.58 10.42 0.61
C PRO A 113 0.72 9.00 1.16
N GLN A 114 1.90 8.63 1.67
CA GLN A 114 2.05 7.39 2.43
C GLN A 114 1.14 7.43 3.66
N ALA A 115 0.39 6.37 3.87
CA ALA A 115 -0.50 6.20 5.01
C ALA A 115 0.00 5.08 5.91
N ARG A 116 -0.19 5.27 7.22
CA ARG A 116 0.03 4.25 8.23
C ARG A 116 -1.31 3.67 8.66
N TYR A 117 -1.36 2.35 8.73
CA TYR A 117 -2.49 1.59 9.24
C TYR A 117 -2.06 0.70 10.40
N HIS A 118 -3.01 0.40 11.26
CA HIS A 118 -2.89 -0.54 12.36
C HIS A 118 -3.87 -1.70 12.15
N ARG A 119 -3.65 -2.84 12.80
CA ARG A 119 -4.66 -3.90 12.82
C ARG A 119 -5.97 -3.35 13.42
N CYS A 120 -7.10 -3.67 12.80
CA CYS A 120 -8.40 -3.30 13.36
C CYS A 120 -8.69 -4.15 14.60
N ASP A 121 -9.10 -3.50 15.70
CA ASP A 121 -9.62 -4.17 16.89
C ASP A 121 -11.13 -4.43 16.69
N TYR A 122 -11.55 -5.70 16.69
CA TYR A 122 -12.97 -6.09 16.64
C TYR A 122 -13.42 -6.77 17.93
#